data_AF-A0A6V8NP57-F1
#
_entry.id   AF-A0A6V8NP57-F1
#
_cell.length_a   1.000
_cell.length_b   1.000
_cell.length_c   1.000
_cell.angle_alpha   90.00
_cell.angle_beta   90.00
_cell.angle_gamma   90.00
#
_symmetry.space_group_name_H-M   'P 1'
#
loop_
_entity.id
_entity.type
_entity.pdbx_description
1 polymer ?
#
loop_
_entity_poly.entity_id
_entity_poly.type
_entity_poly.pdbx_seq_one_letter_code
_entity_poly.pdbx_strand_id
1 'polypeptide(L)' 'MAWAGVCGTDLAIFSGHYQVALPLVLGHEFSGRVEDVGSRVSRKLLGKLVTAEINNSCLA' A
#
# COMPACT_ATOMS: atom_id res chain seq x y z
N MET A 1 -7.18 -1.56 7.82
CA MET A 1 -7.43 -0.90 6.52
C MET A 1 -8.84 -0.32 6.57
N ALA A 2 -9.04 0.91 6.10
CA ALA A 2 -10.36 1.55 6.10
C ALA A 2 -11.05 1.41 4.72
N TRP A 3 -10.29 1.65 3.65
CA TRP A 3 -10.77 1.56 2.27
C TRP A 3 -9.63 1.11 1.35
N ALA A 4 -9.96 0.39 0.28
CA ALA A 4 -9.06 0.05 -0.81
C ALA A 4 -9.79 0.24 -2.14
N GLY A 5 -9.17 0.98 -3.06
CA GLY A 5 -9.58 1.10 -4.45
C GLY A 5 -9.07 -0.07 -5.28
N VAL A 6 -9.72 -0.30 -6.42
CA VAL A 6 -9.25 -1.22 -7.45
C VAL A 6 -8.84 -0.38 -8.66
N CYS A 7 -7.55 -0.35 -8.94
CA CYS A 7 -7.01 0.42 -10.05
C CYS A 7 -7.12 -0.38 -11.35
N GLY A 8 -7.09 0.32 -12.49
CA GLY A 8 -6.89 -0.32 -13.80
C GLY A 8 -5.60 -1.16 -13.85
N THR A 9 -4.57 -0.76 -13.11
CA THR A 9 -3.31 -1.51 -13.01
C THR A 9 -3.49 -2.84 -12.28
N ASP A 10 -4.30 -2.91 -11.23
CA ASP A 10 -4.58 -4.18 -10.54
C ASP A 10 -5.27 -5.17 -11.49
N LEU A 11 -6.21 -4.68 -12.31
CA LEU A 11 -6.90 -5.48 -13.32
C LEU A 11 -5.95 -5.93 -14.44
N ALA A 12 -5.02 -5.07 -14.87
CA ALA A 12 -4.02 -5.40 -15.89
C ALA A 12 -3.06 -6.49 -15.40
N ILE A 13 -2.63 -6.44 -14.13
CA ILE A 13 -1.81 -7.48 -13.49
C ILE A 13 -2.60 -8.79 -13.41
N PHE A 14 -3.82 -8.75 -12.86
CA PHE A 14 -4.69 -9.93 -12.73
C PHE A 14 -4.94 -10.63 -14.08
N SER A 15 -5.11 -9.85 -15.15
CA SER A 15 -5.38 -10.36 -16.49
C SER A 15 -4.12 -10.78 -17.26
N GLY A 16 -2.92 -10.66 -16.65
CA GLY A 16 -1.64 -11.00 -17.29
C GLY A 16 -1.15 -9.98 -18.32
N HIS A 17 -1.83 -8.85 -18.50
CA HIS A 17 -1.41 -7.75 -19.39
C HIS A 17 -0.25 -6.94 -18.81
N TYR A 18 -0.01 -7.03 -17.50
CA TYR A 18 1.13 -6.44 -16.83
C TYR A 18 1.93 -7.54 -16.13
N GLN A 19 3.16 -7.77 -16.58
CA GLN A 19 4.02 -8.84 -16.08
C GLN A 19 4.64 -8.45 -14.74
N VAL A 20 4.47 -9.30 -13.73
CA VAL A 20 5.00 -9.13 -12.38
C VAL A 20 5.50 -10.48 -11.84
N ALA A 21 6.38 -10.45 -10.84
CA ALA A 21 6.76 -11.65 -10.11
C ALA A 21 5.58 -12.15 -9.26
N LEU A 22 5.32 -13.46 -9.29
CA LEU A 22 4.24 -14.10 -8.53
C LEU A 22 4.81 -15.04 -7.45
N PRO A 23 4.11 -15.21 -6.30
CA PRO A 23 2.82 -14.61 -5.95
C PRO A 23 2.94 -13.13 -5.55
N LEU A 24 1.94 -12.33 -5.92
CA LEU A 24 1.85 -10.90 -5.58
C LEU A 24 0.54 -10.60 -4.85
N VAL A 25 0.61 -9.82 -3.76
CA VAL A 25 -0.56 -9.19 -3.15
C VAL A 25 -0.86 -7.91 -3.92
N LEU A 26 -2.05 -7.83 -4.52
CA LEU A 26 -2.50 -6.66 -5.27
C LEU A 26 -2.90 -5.50 -4.35
N GLY A 27 -3.05 -4.31 -4.96
CA GLY A 27 -3.51 -3.12 -4.28
C GLY A 27 -2.39 -2.13 -4.03
N HIS A 28 -2.65 -0.91 -4.48
CA HIS A 28 -1.75 0.24 -4.31
C HIS A 28 -2.53 1.55 -4.08
N GLU A 29 -3.85 1.46 -3.99
CA GLU A 29 -4.74 2.58 -3.68
C GLU A 29 -5.49 2.25 -2.38
N PHE A 30 -4.96 2.63 -1.22
CA PHE A 30 -5.62 2.35 0.06
C PHE A 30 -5.43 3.46 1.09
N SER A 31 -6.36 3.49 2.05
CA SER A 31 -6.28 4.32 3.24
C SER A 31 -6.53 3.51 4.51
N GLY A 32 -6.00 4.00 5.62
CA GLY A 32 -6.14 3.29 6.89
C GLY A 32 -5.65 4.08 8.09
N ARG A 33 -5.43 3.33 9.16
CA ARG A 33 -4.89 3.82 10.43
C ARG A 33 -3.71 2.94 10.82
N VAL A 34 -2.67 3.55 11.39
CA VAL A 34 -1.50 2.81 11.89
C VAL A 34 -1.91 1.97 13.09
N GLU A 35 -1.80 0.65 12.97
CA GLU A 35 -2.15 -0.31 14.03
C GLU A 35 -0.96 -0.59 14.95
N ASP A 36 0.23 -0.78 14.39
CA ASP A 36 1.46 -1.04 15.13
C ASP A 36 2.67 -0.39 14.44
N VAL A 37 3.78 -0.23 15.17
CA VAL A 37 5.04 0.31 14.66
C VAL A 37 6.24 -0.47 15.17
N GLY A 38 7.28 -0.58 14.33
CA GLY A 38 8.55 -1.21 14.73
C GLY A 38 9.28 -0.45 15.85
N SER A 39 10.22 -1.14 16.52
CA SER A 39 10.93 -0.62 17.70
C SER A 39 11.73 0.68 17.48
N ARG A 40 12.12 0.97 16.24
CA ARG A 40 12.86 2.19 15.84
C ARG A 40 11.96 3.32 15.32
N VAL A 41 10.64 3.14 15.32
CA VAL A 41 9.68 4.10 14.79
C VAL A 41 8.94 4.79 15.93
N SER A 42 8.63 6.07 15.76
CA SER A 42 7.93 6.85 16.77
C SER A 42 6.53 6.30 17.06
N ARG A 43 6.27 5.91 18.31
CA ARG A 43 4.94 5.48 18.79
C ARG A 43 3.85 6.54 18.62
N LYS A 44 4.21 7.81 18.38
CA LYS A 44 3.24 8.88 18.07
C LYS A 44 2.46 8.63 16.77
N LEU A 45 2.92 7.73 15.90
CA LEU A 45 2.23 7.38 14.68
C LEU A 45 1.04 6.44 14.91
N LEU A 46 1.03 5.69 16.01
CA LEU A 46 -0.06 4.77 16.34
C LEU A 46 -1.40 5.52 16.32
N GLY A 47 -2.37 4.93 15.65
CA GLY A 47 -3.68 5.52 15.51
C GLY A 47 -3.77 6.68 14.52
N LYS A 48 -2.70 7.12 13.84
CA LYS A 48 -2.82 8.18 12.80
C LYS A 48 -3.40 7.64 11.50
N LEU A 49 -4.14 8.49 10.79
CA LEU A 49 -4.63 8.21 9.44
C LEU A 49 -3.47 8.24 8.45
N VAL A 50 -3.48 7.32 7.49
CA VAL A 50 -2.45 7.15 6.46
C VAL A 50 -3.06 6.77 5.12
N THR A 51 -2.32 7.04 4.05
CA THR A 51 -2.61 6.60 2.67
C THR A 51 -1.37 5.94 2.08
N ALA A 52 -1.56 5.14 1.03
CA ALA A 52 -0.46 4.59 0.24
C ALA A 52 0.21 5.68 -0.62
N GLU A 53 1.55 5.64 -0.71
CA GLU A 53 2.31 6.30 -1.77
C GLU A 53 2.91 5.21 -2.65
N ILE A 54 2.60 5.26 -3.95
CA ILE A 54 3.01 4.23 -4.91
C ILE A 54 4.38 4.52 -5.50
N ASN A 55 4.79 5.78 -5.48
CA ASN A 55 6.07 6.22 -6.00
C ASN A 55 7.05 6.28 -4.83
N ASN A 56 7.92 5.28 -4.73
CA ASN A 56 9.06 5.40 -3.84
C ASN A 56 10.06 6.39 -4.42
N SER A 57 9.83 7.68 -4.16
CA SER A 57 10.60 8.82 -4.65
C SER A 57 11.83 9.08 -3.78
N CYS A 58 12.48 8.03 -3.26
CA CYS A 58 13.77 8.08 -2.55
C CYS A 58 13.91 9.12 -1.40
N LEU A 59 12.81 9.71 -0.90
CA LEU A 59 12.82 10.79 0.10
C LEU A 59 11.73 10.65 1.19
N ALA A 60 11.09 9.48 1.33
CA ALA A 60 10.12 9.22 2.40
C ALA A 60 10.80 8.76 3.70
#